data_AF-A0A9W4PAJ1-F1
#
_entry.id   AF-A0A9W4PAJ1-F1
#
_cell.length_a   1.000
_cell.length_b   1.000
_cell.length_c   1.000
_cell.angle_alpha   90.00
_cell.angle_beta   90.00
_cell.angle_gamma   90.00
#
_symmetry.space_group_name_H-M   'P 1'
#
loop_
_entity.id
_entity.type
_entity.pdbx_description
1 polymer ?
#
loop_
_entity_poly.entity_id
_entity_poly.type
_entity_poly.pdbx_seq_one_letter_code
_entity_poly.pdbx_strand_id
1 'polypeptide(L)'
;MFLLNSACRNTRRLSFLQSYPDRLATTRAPFQPNFPTRLFSHTCTMLSVRPDFEKIQASRPDFRCDAEVTYTKSPNPTWKEGDGANDGGESLKKDHVEIDPNEEGRPVASNYKFLISGMVPRPIALVSTQSADGKTTNLAPFSYAQVINHDPPLFTVGFSGSMERAKDSLKNLNETGECVINIISEHFIEAANSTAINAPYGVSEWETSGLHQAPTSVVKPARVKESILSIEGKLVELKEFESRVSPGKKTGVLAIVEGVRFWVRDDAINEERNVVDLKVLKPISRLGGISYGRTTEAMEIPRPQF
;
A
#
# COMPACT_ATOMS: atom_id res chain seq x y z
N MET A 1 -9.41 44.74 6.85
CA MET A 1 -10.00 45.50 7.97
C MET A 1 -10.29 44.46 9.05
N PHE A 2 -9.50 44.18 10.10
CA PHE A 2 -8.44 44.84 10.90
C PHE A 2 -7.15 43.94 10.90
N LEU A 3 -5.93 44.44 10.69
CA LEU A 3 -4.90 45.00 11.63
C LEU A 3 -4.47 44.00 12.76
N LEU A 4 -3.27 43.37 12.72
CA LEU A 4 -1.87 43.79 13.04
C LEU A 4 -1.48 43.81 14.53
N ASN A 5 -0.48 42.97 14.92
CA ASN A 5 0.66 43.26 15.83
C ASN A 5 1.55 41.99 15.98
N SER A 6 2.80 41.91 15.48
CA SER A 6 4.11 42.43 15.98
C SER A 6 4.52 41.87 17.36
N ALA A 7 5.45 40.90 17.49
CA ALA A 7 6.93 40.91 17.42
C ALA A 7 7.68 41.30 18.73
N CYS A 8 8.55 40.40 19.25
CA CYS A 8 9.81 40.69 20.01
C CYS A 8 10.51 39.35 20.42
N ARG A 9 11.63 38.91 19.83
CA ARG A 9 13.07 39.18 20.11
C ARG A 9 13.66 38.72 21.48
N ASN A 10 14.54 37.70 21.37
CA ASN A 10 15.96 37.63 21.78
C ASN A 10 16.45 37.02 23.13
N THR A 11 17.49 36.17 22.96
CA THR A 11 18.67 35.88 23.84
C THR A 11 18.42 35.02 25.12
N ARG A 12 19.28 34.09 25.58
CA ARG A 12 20.75 33.98 25.62
C ARG A 12 21.24 32.51 25.67
N ARG A 13 22.47 32.31 25.18
CA ARG A 13 23.37 31.17 25.43
C ARG A 13 23.81 31.10 26.91
N LEU A 14 24.07 29.89 27.41
CA LEU A 14 25.08 29.64 28.45
C LEU A 14 25.68 28.23 28.30
N SER A 15 26.98 28.22 28.04
CA SER A 15 27.92 27.12 28.05
C SER A 15 28.34 26.77 29.48
N PHE A 16 28.50 25.48 29.80
CA PHE A 16 29.31 25.04 30.93
C PHE A 16 30.27 23.92 30.47
N LEU A 17 31.55 24.29 30.43
CA LEU A 17 32.71 23.41 30.45
C LEU A 17 32.99 23.06 31.91
N GLN A 18 33.20 21.78 32.23
CA GLN A 18 34.01 21.44 33.40
C GLN A 18 34.73 20.11 33.19
N SER A 19 36.01 20.14 33.50
CA SER A 19 37.06 19.16 33.24
C SER A 19 37.58 18.50 34.54
N TYR A 20 38.40 17.44 34.37
CA TYR A 20 39.31 16.74 35.32
C TYR A 20 38.78 15.48 36.06
N PRO A 21 39.64 14.52 36.50
CA PRO A 21 40.72 13.83 35.77
C PRO A 21 40.87 12.30 36.10
N ASP A 22 41.85 11.70 35.40
CA ASP A 22 42.51 10.39 35.51
C ASP A 22 42.48 9.59 36.83
N ARG A 23 42.33 8.25 36.73
CA ARG A 23 43.37 7.26 37.12
C ARG A 23 43.01 5.78 36.89
N LEU A 24 44.03 5.07 36.36
CA LEU A 24 44.48 3.69 36.68
C LEU A 24 43.77 2.45 36.09
N ALA A 25 44.39 1.99 35.00
CA ALA A 25 44.78 0.62 34.64
C ALA A 25 44.36 -0.56 35.56
N THR A 26 43.73 -1.57 34.93
CA THR A 26 44.03 -2.99 35.21
C THR A 26 43.99 -3.81 33.91
N THR A 27 44.94 -4.72 33.82
CA THR A 27 45.30 -5.63 32.73
C THR A 27 44.23 -6.70 32.47
N ARG A 28 43.92 -7.00 31.21
CA ARG A 28 43.20 -8.23 30.80
C ARG A 28 43.85 -8.88 29.58
N ALA A 29 44.23 -10.13 29.75
CA ALA A 29 44.71 -11.05 28.72
C ALA A 29 43.56 -11.43 27.74
N PRO A 30 43.86 -11.88 26.51
CA PRO A 30 42.86 -12.04 25.47
C PRO A 30 42.06 -13.34 25.65
N PHE A 31 40.74 -13.23 25.78
CA PHE A 31 39.82 -14.36 25.75
C PHE A 31 39.19 -14.42 24.35
N GLN A 32 39.57 -15.43 23.57
CA GLN A 32 38.87 -15.77 22.33
C GLN A 32 37.74 -16.75 22.64
N PRO A 33 36.50 -16.48 22.21
CA PRO A 33 35.51 -17.52 22.02
C PRO A 33 35.29 -17.76 20.52
N ASN A 34 35.68 -18.96 20.09
CA ASN A 34 35.22 -19.58 18.85
C ASN A 34 33.69 -19.59 18.80
N PHE A 35 33.09 -18.92 17.82
CA PHE A 35 31.69 -19.12 17.43
C PHE A 35 31.65 -19.76 16.03
N PRO A 36 30.92 -20.87 15.84
CA PRO A 36 30.73 -21.42 14.51
C PRO A 36 29.83 -20.46 13.71
N THR A 37 30.31 -20.03 12.55
CA THR A 37 29.57 -19.27 11.53
C THR A 37 28.44 -20.13 10.97
N ARG A 38 27.29 -20.16 11.66
CA ARG A 38 26.03 -20.50 11.02
C ARG A 38 25.60 -19.30 10.19
N LEU A 39 25.80 -19.39 8.88
CA LEU A 39 25.11 -18.59 7.88
C LEU A 39 23.61 -18.77 8.08
N PHE A 40 22.99 -17.89 8.87
CA PHE A 40 21.54 -17.78 8.93
C PHE A 40 21.07 -17.10 7.65
N SER A 41 20.82 -17.91 6.62
CA SER A 41 19.95 -17.55 5.51
C SER A 41 18.57 -17.21 6.07
N HIS A 42 18.32 -15.93 6.34
CA HIS A 42 16.98 -15.43 6.62
C HIS A 42 16.25 -15.26 5.28
N THR A 43 15.85 -16.38 4.67
CA THR A 43 14.73 -16.33 3.73
C THR A 43 13.51 -15.88 4.53
N CYS A 44 13.07 -14.65 4.28
CA CYS A 44 11.90 -14.06 4.86
C CYS A 44 10.66 -14.84 4.36
N THR A 45 10.21 -15.83 5.13
CA THR A 45 9.04 -16.69 4.84
C THR A 45 7.72 -15.91 5.04
N MET A 46 7.56 -14.74 4.40
CA MET A 46 6.37 -13.90 4.60
C MET A 46 5.18 -14.31 3.74
N LEU A 47 5.34 -15.20 2.76
CA LEU A 47 4.24 -15.70 1.91
C LEU A 47 4.58 -17.13 1.44
N SER A 48 4.51 -18.13 2.33
CA SER A 48 4.56 -19.52 1.84
C SER A 48 3.24 -19.84 1.14
N VAL A 49 3.28 -19.93 -0.20
CA VAL A 49 2.25 -20.62 -0.96
C VAL A 49 2.09 -22.01 -0.33
N ARG A 50 0.86 -22.44 -0.05
CA ARG A 50 0.64 -23.76 0.56
C ARG A 50 1.30 -24.81 -0.34
N PRO A 51 1.97 -25.82 0.23
CA PRO A 51 2.38 -26.99 -0.55
C PRO A 51 1.16 -27.50 -1.34
N ASP A 52 1.35 -27.88 -2.60
CA ASP A 52 0.31 -28.32 -3.55
C ASP A 52 -0.69 -27.26 -4.05
N PHE A 53 -0.30 -25.99 -4.19
CA PHE A 53 -1.21 -24.95 -4.74
C PHE A 53 -1.80 -25.31 -6.12
N GLU A 54 -1.04 -25.99 -6.99
CA GLU A 54 -1.57 -26.48 -8.27
C GLU A 54 -2.76 -27.43 -8.10
N LYS A 55 -2.71 -28.35 -7.12
CA LYS A 55 -3.83 -29.25 -6.83
C LYS A 55 -5.03 -28.49 -6.26
N ILE A 56 -4.76 -27.49 -5.41
CA ILE A 56 -5.81 -26.62 -4.85
C ILE A 56 -6.46 -25.79 -5.97
N GLN A 57 -5.67 -25.31 -6.93
CA GLN A 57 -6.18 -24.55 -8.07
C GLN A 57 -7.03 -25.44 -8.98
N ALA A 58 -6.56 -26.66 -9.28
CA ALA A 58 -7.28 -27.62 -10.11
C ALA A 58 -8.59 -28.14 -9.49
N SER A 59 -8.77 -28.05 -8.16
CA SER A 59 -10.00 -28.47 -7.49
C SER A 59 -11.07 -27.37 -7.39
N ARG A 60 -10.73 -26.14 -7.78
CA ARG A 60 -11.68 -25.02 -7.75
C ARG A 60 -12.52 -24.99 -9.03
N PRO A 61 -13.72 -24.37 -8.97
CA PRO A 61 -14.48 -24.07 -10.18
C PRO A 61 -13.67 -23.20 -11.13
N ASP A 62 -13.91 -23.39 -12.43
CA ASP A 62 -13.32 -22.58 -13.48
C ASP A 62 -13.64 -21.09 -13.31
N PHE A 63 -12.75 -20.25 -13.85
CA PHE A 63 -12.93 -18.82 -13.82
C PHE A 63 -14.12 -18.39 -14.69
N ARG A 64 -15.11 -17.74 -14.08
CA ARG A 64 -16.27 -17.18 -14.79
C ARG A 64 -15.90 -15.86 -15.48
N CYS A 65 -15.50 -15.94 -16.74
CA CYS A 65 -15.15 -14.79 -17.59
C CYS A 65 -16.37 -13.91 -17.91
N ASP A 66 -17.57 -14.49 -17.92
CA ASP A 66 -18.84 -13.85 -18.27
C ASP A 66 -19.54 -13.18 -17.07
N ALA A 67 -18.98 -13.29 -15.86
CA ALA A 67 -19.59 -12.68 -14.69
C ALA A 67 -19.63 -11.14 -14.84
N GLU A 68 -20.85 -10.60 -14.81
CA GLU A 68 -21.13 -9.18 -14.81
C GLU A 68 -21.23 -8.63 -13.38
N VAL A 69 -21.11 -7.32 -13.26
CA VAL A 69 -21.42 -6.63 -12.01
C VAL A 69 -22.93 -6.48 -11.90
N THR A 70 -23.50 -7.15 -10.91
CA THR A 70 -24.94 -7.12 -10.61
C THR A 70 -25.23 -6.26 -9.39
N TYR A 71 -26.45 -5.73 -9.32
CA TYR A 71 -26.91 -4.91 -8.22
C TYR A 71 -28.04 -5.64 -7.49
N THR A 72 -27.88 -5.81 -6.18
CA THR A 72 -28.88 -6.42 -5.31
C THR A 72 -29.54 -5.36 -4.42
N LYS A 73 -30.69 -5.72 -3.84
CA LYS A 73 -31.29 -4.91 -2.77
C LYS A 73 -30.37 -4.94 -1.55
N SER A 74 -30.46 -3.93 -0.70
CA SER A 74 -29.84 -4.01 0.62
C SER A 74 -30.38 -5.22 1.41
N PRO A 75 -29.62 -5.78 2.36
CA PRO A 75 -30.06 -6.93 3.14
C PRO A 75 -31.40 -6.72 3.87
N ASN A 76 -31.71 -5.47 4.21
CA ASN A 76 -33.00 -5.06 4.77
C ASN A 76 -33.45 -3.73 4.14
N PRO A 77 -34.26 -3.78 3.07
CA PRO A 77 -34.75 -2.57 2.40
C PRO A 77 -35.72 -1.72 3.22
N THR A 78 -36.22 -2.29 4.33
CA THR A 78 -37.17 -1.64 5.25
C THR A 78 -36.51 -1.16 6.55
N TRP A 79 -35.18 -1.22 6.63
CA TRP A 79 -34.40 -0.79 7.78
C TRP A 79 -34.65 0.69 8.09
N LYS A 80 -34.72 1.03 9.38
CA LYS A 80 -34.92 2.38 9.90
C LYS A 80 -33.84 2.74 10.90
N GLU A 81 -33.61 4.05 11.07
CA GLU A 81 -32.66 4.56 12.06
C GLU A 81 -32.95 3.99 13.45
N GLY A 82 -31.95 3.30 14.00
CA GLY A 82 -32.05 2.64 15.30
C GLY A 82 -32.34 1.13 15.26
N ASP A 83 -32.68 0.55 14.11
CA ASP A 83 -33.00 -0.90 14.00
C ASP A 83 -31.80 -1.82 14.31
N GLY A 84 -30.57 -1.31 14.27
CA GLY A 84 -29.37 -2.08 14.55
C GLY A 84 -28.99 -3.05 13.42
N ALA A 85 -28.37 -4.18 13.75
CA ALA A 85 -27.89 -5.16 12.78
C ALA A 85 -29.02 -6.06 12.23
N ASN A 86 -28.86 -6.53 10.98
CA ASN A 86 -29.86 -7.37 10.29
C ASN A 86 -29.77 -8.87 10.65
N ASP A 87 -29.05 -9.23 11.70
CA ASP A 87 -28.73 -10.62 12.07
C ASP A 87 -29.51 -11.13 13.29
N GLY A 88 -30.53 -10.38 13.75
CA GLY A 88 -31.33 -10.76 14.91
C GLY A 88 -30.54 -10.83 16.22
N GLY A 89 -29.38 -10.17 16.29
CA GLY A 89 -28.51 -10.19 17.45
C GLY A 89 -27.62 -11.44 17.57
N GLU A 90 -27.50 -12.27 16.52
CA GLU A 90 -26.59 -13.41 16.54
C GLU A 90 -25.13 -12.99 16.78
N SER A 91 -24.69 -11.87 16.20
CA SER A 91 -23.36 -11.31 16.46
C SER A 91 -23.14 -10.92 17.93
N LEU A 92 -24.20 -10.50 18.64
CA LEU A 92 -24.13 -10.11 20.04
C LEU A 92 -23.94 -11.30 20.99
N LYS A 93 -24.17 -12.53 20.51
CA LYS A 93 -23.92 -13.75 21.29
C LYS A 93 -22.45 -14.15 21.33
N LYS A 94 -21.57 -13.41 20.65
CA LYS A 94 -20.13 -13.68 20.58
C LYS A 94 -19.37 -12.57 21.28
N ASP A 95 -18.48 -12.97 22.18
CA ASP A 95 -17.57 -12.04 22.83
C ASP A 95 -16.40 -11.68 21.91
N HIS A 96 -15.93 -10.45 22.05
CA HIS A 96 -14.69 -10.01 21.40
C HIS A 96 -13.49 -10.59 22.14
N VAL A 97 -12.43 -10.86 21.39
CA VAL A 97 -11.11 -11.17 21.95
C VAL A 97 -10.24 -9.92 21.81
N GLU A 98 -9.74 -9.43 22.94
CA GLU A 98 -8.76 -8.35 22.95
C GLU A 98 -7.40 -8.87 22.48
N ILE A 99 -6.73 -8.09 21.62
CA ILE A 99 -5.40 -8.41 21.11
C ILE A 99 -4.55 -7.13 21.23
N ASP A 100 -3.56 -7.13 22.11
CA ASP A 100 -2.55 -6.07 22.13
C ASP A 100 -1.49 -6.36 21.05
N PRO A 101 -1.34 -5.50 20.03
CA PRO A 101 -0.33 -5.69 18.99
C PRO A 101 1.11 -5.64 19.51
N ASN A 102 1.34 -5.18 20.74
CA ASN A 102 2.66 -5.07 21.38
C ASN A 102 2.82 -5.98 22.60
N GLU A 103 1.90 -6.93 22.82
CA GLU A 103 2.02 -7.90 23.93
C GLU A 103 3.36 -8.65 23.88
N GLU A 104 3.91 -8.96 25.05
CA GLU A 104 5.21 -9.63 25.16
C GLU A 104 5.20 -10.98 24.44
N GLY A 105 6.21 -11.23 23.61
CA GLY A 105 6.35 -12.47 22.86
C GLY A 105 5.56 -12.55 21.54
N ARG A 106 4.72 -11.55 21.22
CA ARG A 106 3.99 -11.53 19.94
C ARG A 106 4.90 -11.19 18.76
N PRO A 107 4.98 -12.04 17.72
CA PRO A 107 5.76 -11.72 16.53
C PRO A 107 5.12 -10.61 15.69
N VAL A 108 5.92 -9.67 15.17
CA VAL A 108 5.46 -8.63 14.22
C VAL A 108 4.77 -9.24 12.98
N ALA A 109 5.21 -10.41 12.54
CA ALA A 109 4.59 -11.14 11.44
C ALA A 109 3.12 -11.53 11.72
N SER A 110 2.73 -11.69 12.99
CA SER A 110 1.33 -11.93 13.37
C SER A 110 0.49 -10.68 13.17
N ASN A 111 1.02 -9.49 13.47
CA ASN A 111 0.35 -8.22 13.18
C ASN A 111 0.17 -8.02 11.68
N TYR A 112 1.20 -8.33 10.87
CA TYR A 112 1.08 -8.30 9.41
C TYR A 112 -0.07 -9.17 8.93
N LYS A 113 -0.09 -10.47 9.31
CA LYS A 113 -1.14 -11.41 8.91
C LYS A 113 -2.53 -10.96 9.36
N PHE A 114 -2.65 -10.47 10.59
CA PHE A 114 -3.90 -9.96 11.15
C PHE A 114 -4.42 -8.76 10.34
N LEU A 115 -3.57 -7.73 10.14
CA LEU A 115 -3.96 -6.52 9.43
C LEU A 115 -4.36 -6.80 7.97
N ILE A 116 -3.58 -7.60 7.23
CA ILE A 116 -3.91 -7.87 5.82
C ILE A 116 -5.09 -8.83 5.63
N SER A 117 -5.50 -9.57 6.67
CA SER A 117 -6.69 -10.44 6.58
C SER A 117 -7.94 -9.75 7.09
N GLY A 118 -7.83 -8.86 8.10
CA GLY A 118 -8.94 -8.10 8.64
C GLY A 118 -9.30 -6.85 7.83
N MET A 119 -8.30 -6.13 7.30
CA MET A 119 -8.54 -4.92 6.49
C MET A 119 -8.68 -5.33 5.01
N VAL A 120 -9.87 -5.77 4.62
CA VAL A 120 -10.21 -6.22 3.25
C VAL A 120 -11.62 -5.74 2.86
N PRO A 121 -11.93 -5.55 1.57
CA PRO A 121 -11.02 -5.56 0.42
C PRO A 121 -10.12 -4.32 0.38
N ARG A 122 -8.85 -4.49 0.00
CA ARG A 122 -7.93 -3.35 -0.20
C ARG A 122 -7.82 -3.01 -1.68
N PRO A 123 -7.91 -1.73 -2.08
CA PRO A 123 -7.57 -1.34 -3.43
C PRO A 123 -6.06 -1.54 -3.65
N ILE A 124 -5.67 -1.71 -4.92
CA ILE A 124 -4.28 -1.92 -5.30
C ILE A 124 -3.86 -0.78 -6.21
N ALA A 125 -2.80 -0.08 -5.84
CA ALA A 125 -2.11 0.87 -6.70
C ALA A 125 -1.02 0.11 -7.48
N LEU A 126 -1.19 -0.05 -8.79
CA LEU A 126 -0.10 -0.49 -9.67
C LEU A 126 0.70 0.74 -10.08
N VAL A 127 1.83 0.96 -9.39
CA VAL A 127 2.58 2.21 -9.47
C VAL A 127 3.68 2.09 -10.51
N SER A 128 3.62 2.96 -11.51
CA SER A 128 4.68 3.19 -12.49
C SER A 128 5.57 4.35 -12.04
N THR A 129 6.87 4.16 -12.16
CA THR A 129 7.89 5.19 -11.86
C THR A 129 9.04 5.11 -12.86
N GLN A 130 9.85 6.16 -12.90
CA GLN A 130 11.04 6.25 -13.75
C GLN A 130 12.22 6.78 -12.93
N SER A 131 13.43 6.29 -13.22
CA SER A 131 14.65 6.82 -12.60
C SER A 131 14.88 8.28 -12.98
N ALA A 132 15.61 9.04 -12.14
CA ALA A 132 15.91 10.44 -12.40
C ALA A 132 16.67 10.68 -13.71
N ASP A 133 17.49 9.72 -14.15
CA ASP A 133 18.22 9.76 -15.43
C ASP A 133 17.40 9.23 -16.63
N GLY A 134 16.16 8.80 -16.40
CA GLY A 134 15.25 8.31 -17.44
C GLY A 134 15.59 6.93 -18.00
N LYS A 135 16.64 6.25 -17.52
CA LYS A 135 17.13 5.00 -18.10
C LYS A 135 16.35 3.77 -17.68
N THR A 136 15.78 3.76 -16.47
CA THR A 136 15.01 2.63 -15.97
C THR A 136 13.58 3.05 -15.66
N THR A 137 12.65 2.15 -15.93
CA THR A 137 11.25 2.29 -15.57
C THR A 137 10.85 1.10 -14.74
N ASN A 138 10.05 1.33 -13.70
CA ASN A 138 9.61 0.29 -12.79
C ASN A 138 8.10 0.29 -12.69
N LEU A 139 7.53 -0.90 -12.49
CA LEU A 139 6.10 -1.11 -12.31
C LEU A 139 5.92 -2.09 -11.15
N ALA A 140 5.14 -1.74 -10.13
CA ALA A 140 4.93 -2.63 -8.99
C ALA A 140 3.58 -2.40 -8.29
N PRO A 141 2.95 -3.45 -7.70
CA PRO A 141 1.66 -3.34 -7.06
C PRO A 141 1.79 -3.10 -5.55
N PHE A 142 1.00 -2.16 -5.03
CA PHE A 142 0.97 -1.80 -3.61
C PHE A 142 -0.48 -1.78 -3.10
N SER A 143 -0.80 -2.66 -2.15
CA SER A 143 -2.15 -2.74 -1.56
C SER A 143 -2.34 -1.90 -0.30
N TYR A 144 -1.31 -1.15 0.14
CA TYR A 144 -1.46 -0.14 1.19
C TYR A 144 -1.78 1.19 0.51
N ALA A 145 -2.86 1.22 -0.25
CA ALA A 145 -3.25 2.36 -1.06
C ALA A 145 -4.68 2.79 -0.73
N GLN A 146 -4.98 4.08 -0.83
CA GLN A 146 -6.33 4.63 -0.64
C GLN A 146 -6.43 6.08 -1.16
N VAL A 147 -7.65 6.53 -1.49
CA VAL A 147 -7.98 7.96 -1.67
C VAL A 147 -8.16 8.62 -0.31
N ILE A 148 -7.56 9.80 -0.08
CA ILE A 148 -7.66 10.50 1.22
C ILE A 148 -8.28 11.90 1.14
N ASN A 149 -8.34 12.51 -0.05
CA ASN A 149 -8.96 13.82 -0.25
C ASN A 149 -9.43 13.99 -1.70
N HIS A 150 -10.40 14.89 -1.92
CA HIS A 150 -10.91 15.23 -3.26
C HIS A 150 -10.53 16.65 -3.73
N ASP A 151 -10.17 17.57 -2.82
CA ASP A 151 -9.69 18.92 -3.18
C ASP A 151 -8.52 19.36 -2.26
N PRO A 152 -7.25 19.22 -2.70
CA PRO A 152 -6.85 18.59 -3.96
C PRO A 152 -7.06 17.06 -3.92
N PRO A 153 -7.10 16.37 -5.08
CA PRO A 153 -7.20 14.92 -5.14
C PRO A 153 -5.94 14.27 -4.56
N LEU A 154 -6.03 13.65 -3.39
CA LEU A 154 -4.89 13.04 -2.71
C LEU A 154 -5.06 11.54 -2.55
N PHE A 155 -3.95 10.84 -2.76
CA PHE A 155 -3.83 9.39 -2.66
C PHE A 155 -2.70 9.03 -1.70
N THR A 156 -2.81 7.87 -1.08
CA THR A 156 -1.74 7.28 -0.27
C THR A 156 -1.20 6.03 -0.93
N VAL A 157 0.11 5.83 -0.82
CA VAL A 157 0.78 4.57 -1.16
C VAL A 157 1.79 4.23 -0.07
N GLY A 158 1.58 3.10 0.61
CA GLY A 158 2.44 2.59 1.65
C GLY A 158 3.47 1.60 1.12
N PHE A 159 4.72 1.81 1.50
CA PHE A 159 5.86 0.96 1.18
C PHE A 159 6.35 0.28 2.45
N SER A 160 6.42 -1.06 2.44
CA SER A 160 7.08 -1.82 3.50
C SER A 160 8.60 -1.75 3.32
N GLY A 161 9.33 -1.35 4.37
CA GLY A 161 10.77 -1.13 4.30
C GLY A 161 11.16 0.30 4.71
N SER A 162 12.46 0.59 4.67
CA SER A 162 13.02 1.91 4.96
C SER A 162 13.47 2.61 3.68
N MET A 163 13.68 3.93 3.73
CA MET A 163 14.32 4.66 2.63
C MET A 163 15.74 4.14 2.32
N GLU A 164 16.49 3.73 3.35
CA GLU A 164 17.85 3.17 3.21
C GLU A 164 17.90 1.90 2.35
N ARG A 165 16.80 1.14 2.31
CA ARG A 165 16.65 -0.09 1.51
C ARG A 165 15.35 -0.01 0.71
N ALA A 166 15.12 1.16 0.11
CA ALA A 166 13.93 1.42 -0.68
C ALA A 166 13.85 0.45 -1.87
N LYS A 167 12.64 0.00 -2.18
CA LYS A 167 12.34 -0.58 -3.49
C LYS A 167 12.52 0.49 -4.58
N ASP A 168 12.79 0.05 -5.80
CA ASP A 168 13.04 0.94 -6.93
C ASP A 168 11.92 1.97 -7.12
N SER A 169 10.65 1.57 -6.99
CA SER A 169 9.51 2.51 -7.08
C SER A 169 9.56 3.63 -6.03
N LEU A 170 9.93 3.32 -4.78
CA LEU A 170 10.03 4.33 -3.71
C LEU A 170 11.24 5.24 -3.93
N LYS A 171 12.38 4.66 -4.35
CA LYS A 171 13.59 5.41 -4.69
C LYS A 171 13.31 6.40 -5.82
N ASN A 172 12.72 5.93 -6.91
CA ASN A 172 12.34 6.75 -8.06
C ASN A 172 11.35 7.84 -7.67
N LEU A 173 10.32 7.51 -6.87
CA LEU A 173 9.34 8.49 -6.41
C LEU A 173 9.98 9.58 -5.53
N ASN A 174 10.91 9.22 -4.65
CA ASN A 174 11.64 10.19 -3.83
C ASN A 174 12.58 11.07 -4.65
N GLU A 175 13.24 10.53 -5.67
CA GLU A 175 14.19 11.28 -6.51
C GLU A 175 13.49 12.18 -7.54
N THR A 176 12.36 11.74 -8.09
CA THR A 176 11.67 12.44 -9.19
C THR A 176 10.44 13.21 -8.75
N GLY A 177 9.82 12.82 -7.65
CA GLY A 177 8.53 13.36 -7.21
C GLY A 177 7.36 12.97 -8.11
N GLU A 178 7.53 12.00 -9.01
CA GLU A 178 6.54 11.67 -10.05
C GLU A 178 6.22 10.17 -10.07
N CYS A 179 4.95 9.84 -10.26
CA CYS A 179 4.49 8.47 -10.51
C CYS A 179 3.20 8.44 -11.31
N VAL A 180 2.78 7.25 -11.74
CA VAL A 180 1.42 6.98 -12.19
C VAL A 180 0.82 5.85 -11.37
N ILE A 181 -0.36 6.06 -10.81
CA ILE A 181 -1.16 5.03 -10.13
C ILE A 181 -2.14 4.45 -11.14
N ASN A 182 -2.05 3.15 -11.41
CA ASN A 182 -2.94 2.43 -12.31
C ASN A 182 -3.84 1.49 -11.51
N ILE A 183 -5.13 1.45 -11.83
CA ILE A 183 -6.08 0.53 -11.20
C ILE A 183 -6.04 -0.81 -11.92
N ILE A 184 -5.82 -1.89 -11.16
CA ILE A 184 -5.80 -3.24 -11.72
C ILE A 184 -7.22 -3.70 -12.01
N SER A 185 -7.46 -4.10 -13.25
CA SER A 185 -8.71 -4.73 -13.70
C SER A 185 -8.50 -6.21 -13.97
N GLU A 186 -9.61 -6.95 -13.95
CA GLU A 186 -9.64 -8.40 -14.06
C GLU A 186 -8.84 -8.97 -15.25
N HIS A 187 -8.88 -8.33 -16.42
CA HIS A 187 -8.29 -8.87 -17.65
C HIS A 187 -6.75 -8.89 -17.68
N PHE A 188 -6.08 -8.28 -16.70
CA PHE A 188 -4.62 -8.23 -16.66
C PHE A 188 -4.04 -8.55 -15.26
N ILE A 189 -4.79 -9.25 -14.42
CA ILE A 189 -4.38 -9.51 -13.03
C ILE A 189 -3.12 -10.37 -12.92
N GLU A 190 -2.93 -11.38 -13.77
CA GLU A 190 -1.72 -12.20 -13.77
C GLU A 190 -0.48 -11.38 -14.13
N ALA A 191 -0.60 -10.54 -15.17
CA ALA A 191 0.45 -9.62 -15.60
C ALA A 191 0.78 -8.60 -14.51
N ALA A 192 -0.23 -8.00 -13.88
CA ALA A 192 -0.01 -7.08 -12.76
C ALA A 192 0.60 -7.81 -11.55
N ASN A 193 0.20 -9.04 -11.25
CA ASN A 193 0.77 -9.83 -10.16
C ASN A 193 2.23 -10.22 -10.42
N SER A 194 2.63 -10.46 -11.68
CA SER A 194 4.03 -10.79 -12.01
C SER A 194 4.99 -9.64 -11.70
N THR A 195 4.51 -8.38 -11.74
CA THR A 195 5.28 -7.19 -11.33
C THR A 195 5.59 -7.14 -9.83
N ALA A 196 5.00 -8.02 -9.01
CA ALA A 196 5.32 -8.13 -7.59
C ALA A 196 6.63 -8.91 -7.31
N ILE A 197 7.28 -9.44 -8.35
CA ILE A 197 8.55 -10.17 -8.23
C ILE A 197 9.64 -9.29 -7.61
N ASN A 198 10.55 -9.91 -6.85
CA ASN A 198 11.76 -9.22 -6.39
C ASN A 198 12.77 -9.18 -7.55
N ALA A 199 12.51 -8.33 -8.55
CA ALA A 199 13.40 -8.14 -9.68
C ALA A 199 14.77 -7.60 -9.21
N PRO A 200 15.88 -8.03 -9.84
CA PRO A 200 17.17 -7.37 -9.66
C PRO A 200 17.11 -5.90 -10.10
N TYR A 201 17.89 -5.04 -9.43
CA TYR A 201 17.97 -3.63 -9.80
C TYR A 201 18.33 -3.47 -11.28
N GLY A 202 17.58 -2.60 -11.97
CA GLY A 202 17.75 -2.31 -13.40
C GLY A 202 16.98 -3.23 -14.35
N VAL A 203 16.33 -4.29 -13.86
CA VAL A 203 15.38 -5.08 -14.65
C VAL A 203 14.00 -4.42 -14.55
N SER A 204 13.41 -4.08 -15.69
CA SER A 204 12.10 -3.44 -15.73
C SER A 204 10.96 -4.47 -15.65
N GLU A 205 10.01 -4.26 -14.74
CA GLU A 205 8.83 -5.12 -14.63
C GLU A 205 7.85 -4.97 -15.81
N TRP A 206 8.02 -3.94 -16.64
CA TRP A 206 7.28 -3.79 -17.90
C TRP A 206 7.53 -4.97 -18.84
N GLU A 207 8.79 -5.41 -18.95
CA GLU A 207 9.16 -6.52 -19.84
C GLU A 207 8.65 -7.87 -19.32
N THR A 208 8.74 -8.09 -18.00
CA THR A 208 8.34 -9.37 -17.39
C THR A 208 6.82 -9.54 -17.26
N SER A 209 6.08 -8.44 -17.21
CA SER A 209 4.61 -8.47 -17.20
C SER A 209 3.98 -8.52 -18.58
N GLY A 210 4.67 -8.02 -19.61
CA GLY A 210 4.11 -7.88 -20.95
C GLY A 210 3.04 -6.78 -21.07
N LEU A 211 2.92 -5.92 -20.04
CA LEU A 211 2.04 -4.75 -20.07
C LEU A 211 2.65 -3.65 -20.95
N HIS A 212 1.80 -2.85 -21.59
CA HIS A 212 2.25 -1.83 -22.51
C HIS A 212 2.26 -0.44 -21.87
N GLN A 213 3.33 0.30 -22.13
CA GLN A 213 3.43 1.70 -21.74
C GLN A 213 2.56 2.57 -22.64
N ALA A 214 1.85 3.53 -22.04
CA ALA A 214 1.14 4.59 -22.73
C ALA A 214 1.57 5.97 -22.19
N PRO A 215 1.54 7.02 -23.02
CA PRO A 215 2.03 8.34 -22.63
C PRO A 215 1.13 9.02 -21.60
N THR A 216 1.75 9.94 -20.87
CA THR A 216 1.18 10.86 -19.88
C THR A 216 1.28 12.31 -20.37
N SER A 217 0.55 13.22 -19.72
CA SER A 217 0.49 14.64 -20.10
C SER A 217 1.35 15.56 -19.25
N VAL A 218 1.56 15.23 -17.97
CA VAL A 218 2.20 16.10 -16.97
C VAL A 218 3.44 15.46 -16.35
N VAL A 219 3.39 14.18 -16.00
CA VAL A 219 4.51 13.45 -15.39
C VAL A 219 5.29 12.63 -16.42
N LYS A 220 6.53 12.25 -16.11
CA LYS A 220 7.37 11.44 -17.00
C LYS A 220 7.06 9.93 -17.03
N PRO A 221 6.73 9.26 -15.90
CA PRO A 221 6.46 7.83 -15.92
C PRO A 221 5.23 7.49 -16.78
N ALA A 222 5.31 6.40 -17.55
CA ALA A 222 4.21 5.96 -18.40
C ALA A 222 3.03 5.41 -17.58
N ARG A 223 1.81 5.52 -18.12
CA ARG A 223 0.63 4.79 -17.62
C ARG A 223 0.55 3.41 -18.27
N VAL A 224 -0.15 2.48 -17.62
CA VAL A 224 -0.42 1.14 -18.17
C VAL A 224 -1.53 1.26 -19.22
N LYS A 225 -1.28 0.84 -20.45
CA LYS A 225 -2.21 0.97 -21.57
C LYS A 225 -3.48 0.13 -21.38
N GLU A 226 -3.33 -1.03 -20.74
CA GLU A 226 -4.41 -1.96 -20.41
C GLU A 226 -5.30 -1.46 -19.26
N SER A 227 -4.81 -0.48 -18.48
CA SER A 227 -5.54 0.05 -17.33
C SER A 227 -6.75 0.88 -17.79
N ILE A 228 -7.88 0.67 -17.13
CA ILE A 228 -9.12 1.41 -17.41
C ILE A 228 -9.09 2.79 -16.73
N LEU A 229 -8.44 2.90 -15.57
CA LEU A 229 -8.25 4.15 -14.84
C LEU A 229 -6.78 4.30 -14.44
N SER A 230 -6.17 5.43 -14.81
CA SER A 230 -4.81 5.80 -14.41
C SER A 230 -4.76 7.24 -13.91
N ILE A 231 -3.96 7.48 -12.88
CA ILE A 231 -3.78 8.78 -12.23
C ILE A 231 -2.31 9.17 -12.32
N GLU A 232 -2.02 10.28 -13.00
CA GLU A 232 -0.70 10.92 -12.93
C GLU A 232 -0.57 11.60 -11.56
N GLY A 233 0.53 11.31 -10.86
CA GLY A 233 0.73 11.69 -9.48
C GLY A 233 2.00 12.51 -9.26
N LYS A 234 1.90 13.57 -8.46
CA LYS A 234 3.06 14.28 -7.90
C LYS A 234 3.18 14.02 -6.40
N LEU A 235 4.39 13.77 -5.94
CA LEU A 235 4.68 13.55 -4.54
C LEU A 235 4.45 14.84 -3.73
N VAL A 236 3.64 14.74 -2.67
CA VAL A 236 3.42 15.81 -1.71
C VAL A 236 4.34 15.62 -0.50
N GLU A 237 4.33 14.42 0.09
CA GLU A 237 5.10 14.12 1.30
C GLU A 237 5.50 12.64 1.36
N LEU A 238 6.67 12.38 1.92
CA LEU A 238 7.08 11.06 2.40
C LEU A 238 7.21 11.06 3.92
N LYS A 239 6.56 10.11 4.56
CA LYS A 239 6.62 9.91 6.01
C LYS A 239 7.17 8.53 6.35
N GLU A 240 8.32 8.49 7.02
CA GLU A 240 8.87 7.23 7.55
C GLU A 240 8.33 6.89 8.94
N PHE A 241 8.15 5.60 9.20
CA PHE A 241 7.71 5.05 10.49
C PHE A 241 8.78 4.16 11.12
N GLU A 242 8.89 4.25 12.45
CA GLU A 242 9.84 3.50 13.25
C GLU A 242 9.24 2.24 13.85
N SER A 243 10.06 1.19 13.95
CA SER A 243 9.71 -0.04 14.63
C SER A 243 9.56 0.18 16.13
N ARG A 244 8.46 -0.32 16.70
CA ARG A 244 8.29 -0.42 18.17
C ARG A 244 9.17 -1.51 18.80
N VAL A 245 9.46 -2.58 18.06
CA VAL A 245 10.29 -3.71 18.52
C VAL A 245 11.79 -3.44 18.35
N SER A 246 12.16 -2.51 17.47
CA SER A 246 13.55 -2.14 17.21
C SER A 246 13.68 -0.62 17.07
N PRO A 247 13.67 0.13 18.19
CA PRO A 247 13.74 1.58 18.17
C PRO A 247 14.86 2.13 17.28
N GLY A 248 14.59 3.19 16.54
CA GLY A 248 15.51 3.77 15.55
C GLY A 248 15.51 3.09 14.18
N LYS A 249 14.97 1.87 14.04
CA LYS A 249 14.85 1.20 12.74
C LYS A 249 13.60 1.66 12.01
N LYS A 250 13.76 2.27 10.83
CA LYS A 250 12.65 2.57 9.91
C LYS A 250 12.10 1.27 9.29
N THR A 251 10.77 1.15 9.21
CA THR A 251 10.10 -0.09 8.75
C THR A 251 8.97 0.11 7.76
N GLY A 252 8.50 1.34 7.58
CA GLY A 252 7.54 1.67 6.54
C GLY A 252 7.69 3.13 6.11
N VAL A 253 7.26 3.40 4.89
CA VAL A 253 7.18 4.74 4.32
C VAL A 253 5.78 4.94 3.74
N LEU A 254 5.12 6.03 4.11
CA LEU A 254 3.88 6.48 3.49
C LEU A 254 4.21 7.59 2.50
N ALA A 255 3.77 7.44 1.26
CA ALA A 255 3.74 8.51 0.28
C ALA A 255 2.33 9.11 0.20
N ILE A 256 2.25 10.43 0.26
CA ILE A 256 1.07 11.21 -0.11
C ILE A 256 1.31 11.75 -1.52
N VAL A 257 0.40 11.46 -2.44
CA VAL A 257 0.51 11.79 -3.86
C VAL A 257 -0.71 12.59 -4.28
N GLU A 258 -0.49 13.74 -4.90
CA GLU A 258 -1.53 14.55 -5.53
C GLU A 258 -1.79 14.10 -6.96
N GLY A 259 -3.04 13.78 -7.29
CA GLY A 259 -3.46 13.46 -8.65
C GLY A 259 -3.57 14.71 -9.50
N VAL A 260 -2.71 14.85 -10.50
CA VAL A 260 -2.62 16.04 -11.35
C VAL A 260 -3.30 15.87 -12.72
N ARG A 261 -3.47 14.63 -13.18
CA ARG A 261 -4.24 14.25 -14.37
C ARG A 261 -4.84 12.85 -14.21
N PHE A 262 -6.02 12.65 -14.78
CA PHE A 262 -6.70 11.35 -14.81
C PHE A 262 -6.91 10.90 -16.25
N TRP A 263 -6.70 9.60 -16.49
CA TRP A 263 -6.98 8.92 -17.74
C TRP A 263 -8.02 7.85 -17.47
N VAL A 264 -9.12 7.88 -18.22
CA VAL A 264 -10.18 6.86 -18.15
C VAL A 264 -10.47 6.39 -19.55
N ARG A 265 -10.73 5.08 -19.71
CA ARG A 265 -11.23 4.53 -20.98
C ARG A 265 -12.58 5.15 -21.31
N ASP A 266 -12.81 5.47 -22.58
CA ASP A 266 -13.98 6.22 -23.04
C ASP A 266 -15.31 5.47 -22.82
N ASP A 267 -15.29 4.15 -22.93
CA ASP A 267 -16.43 3.28 -22.62
C ASP A 267 -16.69 3.09 -21.11
N ALA A 268 -15.78 3.54 -20.25
CA ALA A 268 -15.86 3.36 -18.80
C ALA A 268 -16.21 4.64 -18.05
N ILE A 269 -16.44 5.76 -18.74
CA ILE A 269 -16.68 7.07 -18.14
C ILE A 269 -18.00 7.64 -18.65
N ASN A 270 -18.81 8.20 -17.76
CA ASN A 270 -20.06 8.86 -18.16
C ASN A 270 -19.81 10.19 -18.90
N GLU A 271 -20.86 10.73 -19.51
CA GLU A 271 -20.80 11.97 -20.29
C GLU A 271 -20.29 13.17 -19.47
N GLU A 272 -20.67 13.25 -18.20
CA GLU A 272 -20.23 14.30 -17.27
C GLU A 272 -18.79 14.14 -16.76
N ARG A 273 -18.15 12.99 -17.06
CA ARG A 273 -16.78 12.66 -16.65
C ARG A 273 -16.54 12.67 -15.14
N ASN A 274 -17.53 12.23 -14.37
CA ASN A 274 -17.46 12.21 -12.91
C ASN A 274 -17.78 10.84 -12.29
N VAL A 275 -18.20 9.85 -13.08
CA VAL A 275 -18.49 8.48 -12.63
C VAL A 275 -17.84 7.47 -13.57
N VAL A 276 -17.02 6.59 -13.01
CA VAL A 276 -16.43 5.44 -13.73
C VAL A 276 -17.37 4.25 -13.61
N ASP A 277 -17.77 3.65 -14.72
CA ASP A 277 -18.64 2.48 -14.75
C ASP A 277 -17.92 1.26 -14.17
N LEU A 278 -18.46 0.75 -13.06
CA LEU A 278 -17.95 -0.42 -12.36
C LEU A 278 -18.03 -1.70 -13.21
N LYS A 279 -19.02 -1.82 -14.10
CA LYS A 279 -19.19 -2.97 -15.02
C LYS A 279 -18.05 -3.09 -16.00
N VAL A 280 -17.48 -1.95 -16.38
CA VAL A 280 -16.35 -1.86 -17.29
C VAL A 280 -15.04 -1.94 -16.51
N LEU A 281 -14.91 -1.16 -15.42
CA LEU A 281 -13.69 -1.08 -14.60
C LEU A 281 -13.24 -2.44 -14.05
N LYS A 282 -14.19 -3.30 -13.62
CA LYS A 282 -13.95 -4.62 -13.02
C LYS A 282 -12.69 -4.65 -12.12
N PRO A 283 -12.60 -3.78 -11.10
CA PRO A 283 -11.38 -3.59 -10.33
C PRO A 283 -11.08 -4.83 -9.48
N ILE A 284 -9.80 -5.15 -9.35
CA ILE A 284 -9.33 -6.21 -8.47
C ILE A 284 -8.86 -5.63 -7.14
N SER A 285 -9.31 -6.27 -6.06
CA SER A 285 -8.88 -5.96 -4.71
C SER A 285 -7.92 -7.01 -4.15
N ARG A 286 -7.07 -6.61 -3.20
CA ARG A 286 -6.25 -7.55 -2.44
C ARG A 286 -6.96 -7.95 -1.14
N LEU A 287 -6.98 -9.25 -0.87
CA LEU A 287 -7.57 -9.83 0.34
C LEU A 287 -6.45 -10.33 1.28
N GLY A 288 -6.79 -11.25 2.19
CA GLY A 288 -5.82 -11.93 3.06
C GLY A 288 -4.91 -12.90 2.30
N GLY A 289 -3.62 -12.88 2.64
CA GLY A 289 -2.62 -13.78 2.04
C GLY A 289 -2.42 -13.54 0.54
N ILE A 290 -2.59 -14.61 -0.25
CA ILE A 290 -2.43 -14.58 -1.72
C ILE A 290 -3.77 -14.38 -2.46
N SER A 291 -4.86 -14.16 -1.73
CA SER A 291 -6.20 -14.06 -2.32
C SER A 291 -6.44 -12.67 -2.92
N TYR A 292 -7.10 -12.66 -4.08
CA TYR A 292 -7.62 -11.47 -4.75
C TYR A 292 -9.15 -11.52 -4.78
N GLY A 293 -9.80 -10.36 -4.75
CA GLY A 293 -11.26 -10.24 -4.79
C GLY A 293 -11.72 -9.54 -6.06
N ARG A 294 -12.76 -10.08 -6.70
CA ARG A 294 -13.48 -9.46 -7.81
C ARG A 294 -14.68 -8.69 -7.27
N THR A 295 -14.99 -7.54 -7.84
CA THR A 295 -16.26 -6.85 -7.60
C THR A 295 -17.28 -7.33 -8.64
N THR A 296 -18.14 -8.30 -8.27
CA THR A 296 -19.17 -8.88 -9.17
C THR A 296 -20.61 -8.65 -8.68
N GLU A 297 -20.77 -8.23 -7.43
CA GLU A 297 -22.06 -7.88 -6.85
C GLU A 297 -21.89 -6.60 -6.04
N ALA A 298 -22.85 -5.68 -6.17
CA ALA A 298 -22.91 -4.43 -5.44
C ALA A 298 -24.34 -4.22 -4.90
N MET A 299 -24.47 -3.34 -3.91
CA MET A 299 -25.75 -2.89 -3.39
C MET A 299 -25.67 -1.39 -3.13
N GLU A 300 -26.78 -0.70 -3.37
CA GLU A 300 -26.87 0.75 -3.22
C GLU A 300 -27.68 1.09 -1.98
N ILE A 301 -27.07 1.87 -1.08
CA ILE A 301 -27.71 2.35 0.13
C ILE A 301 -27.50 3.87 0.16
N PRO A 302 -28.57 4.67 -0.01
CA PRO A 302 -28.46 6.13 0.05
C PRO A 302 -27.92 6.58 1.40
N ARG A 303 -27.12 7.64 1.40
CA ARG A 303 -26.67 8.28 2.63
C ARG A 303 -27.89 8.86 3.36
N PRO A 304 -28.13 8.51 4.65
CA PRO A 304 -29.20 9.12 5.43
C PRO A 304 -29.02 10.64 5.53
N GLN A 305 -30.14 11.36 5.58
CA GLN A 305 -30.19 12.79 5.86
C GLN A 305 -31.05 12.98 7.09
N PHE A 306 -30.58 13.81 8.02
CA PHE A 306 -31.33 14.23 9.20
C PHE A 306 -32.19 15.45 8.86
#